data_AF-A0A645AQA4-F1
#
_entry.id   AF-A0A645AQA4-F1
#
_cell.length_a   1.000
_cell.length_b   1.000
_cell.length_c   1.000
_cell.angle_alpha   90.00
_cell.angle_beta   90.00
_cell.angle_gamma   90.00
#
_symmetry.space_group_name_H-M   'P 1'
#
loop_
_entity.id
_entity.type
_entity.pdbx_description
1 polymer ?
#
loop_
_entity_poly.entity_id
_entity_poly.type
_entity_poly.pdbx_seq_one_letter_code
_entity_poly.pdbx_strand_id
1 'polypeptide(L)' 'MIGEGALAIGLEATLEEVINTIHAHPTVTEAVREAALAAEKRAIHIPNK' A
#
# COMPACT_ATOMS: atom_id res chain seq x y z
N MET A 1 4.09 7.25 1.01
CA MET A 1 4.82 8.45 0.55
C MET A 1 4.08 9.05 -0.65
N ILE A 2 4.13 10.38 -0.87
CA ILE A 2 3.39 10.99 -2.00
C ILE A 2 3.95 10.62 -3.38
N GLY A 3 5.28 10.52 -3.51
CA GLY A 3 5.94 10.19 -4.78
C GLY A 3 5.62 8.78 -5.28
N GLU A 4 5.54 7.82 -4.36
CA GLU A 4 5.13 6.45 -4.67
C GLU A 4 3.67 6.40 -5.17
N GLY A 5 2.75 7.10 -4.50
CA GLY A 5 1.36 7.19 -4.95
C GLY A 5 1.21 7.88 -6.31
N ALA A 6 1.99 8.94 -6.57
CA ALA A 6 2.02 9.60 -7.87
C ALA A 6 2.56 8.67 -8.97
N LEU A 7 3.60 7.89 -8.69
CA LEU A 7 4.13 6.88 -9.61
C LEU A 7 3.10 5.77 -9.86
N ALA A 8 2.44 5.27 -8.83
CA ALA A 8 1.39 4.25 -8.95
C ALA A 8 0.24 4.74 -9.85
N ILE A 9 -0.21 5.99 -9.68
CA ILE A 9 -1.22 6.60 -10.57
C ILE A 9 -0.70 6.70 -12.01
N GLY A 10 0.54 7.15 -12.20
CA GLY A 10 1.16 7.27 -13.52
C GLY A 10 1.36 5.94 -14.24
N LEU A 11 1.48 4.84 -13.50
CA LEU A 11 1.58 3.48 -14.02
C LEU A 11 0.21 2.79 -14.15
N GLU A 12 -0.89 3.46 -13.78
CA GLU A 12 -2.23 2.87 -13.69
C GLU A 12 -2.25 1.61 -12.79
N ALA A 13 -1.41 1.61 -11.75
CA ALA A 13 -1.26 0.47 -10.86
C ALA A 13 -2.54 0.18 -10.08
N THR A 14 -2.85 -1.11 -9.99
CA THR A 14 -3.94 -1.67 -9.18
C THR A 14 -3.53 -1.77 -7.71
N LEU A 15 -4.52 -1.92 -6.82
CA LEU A 15 -4.26 -2.18 -5.39
C LEU A 15 -3.41 -3.43 -5.18
N GLU A 16 -3.67 -4.50 -5.95
CA GLU A 16 -2.94 -5.76 -5.85
C GLU A 16 -1.44 -5.58 -6.21
N GLU A 17 -1.09 -4.71 -7.16
CA GLU A 17 0.30 -4.38 -7.48
C GLU A 17 1.00 -3.60 -6.35
N VAL A 18 0.29 -2.68 -5.70
CA VAL A 18 0.80 -1.97 -4.50
C VAL A 18 0.98 -2.94 -3.33
N ILE A 19 0.04 -3.86 -3.13
CA ILE A 19 0.09 -4.87 -2.07
C ILE A 19 1.26 -5.84 -2.26
N ASN A 20 1.51 -6.27 -3.51
CA ASN A 20 2.59 -7.18 -3.88
C ASN A 20 3.96 -6.51 -3.93
N THR A 21 4.03 -5.18 -3.94
CA THR A 21 5.28 -4.43 -3.84
C THR A 21 5.88 -4.60 -2.44
N ILE A 22 7.13 -5.06 -2.36
CA ILE A 22 7.82 -5.28 -1.08
C ILE A 22 8.23 -3.92 -0.49
N HIS A 23 7.64 -3.60 0.64
CA HIS A 23 7.99 -2.44 1.43
C HIS A 23 9.01 -2.82 2.50
N ALA A 24 10.08 -2.05 2.61
CA ALA A 24 11.08 -2.28 3.65
C ALA A 24 10.46 -2.05 5.04
N HIS A 25 10.82 -2.90 6.00
CA HIS A 25 10.43 -2.79 7.40
C HIS A 25 11.68 -2.54 8.27
N PRO A 26 11.66 -1.58 9.23
CA PRO A 26 10.58 -0.63 9.54
C PRO A 26 10.70 0.67 8.73
N THR A 27 9.65 1.09 8.01
CA THR A 27 9.64 2.37 7.28
C THR A 27 8.26 3.00 7.23
N VAL A 28 8.18 4.33 7.17
CA VAL A 28 6.88 5.05 7.00
C VAL A 28 6.16 4.64 5.71
N THR A 29 6.90 4.24 4.68
CA THR A 29 6.36 3.80 3.40
C THR A 29 5.50 2.53 3.55
N GLU A 30 5.78 1.66 4.53
CA GLU A 30 4.98 0.43 4.76
C GLU A 30 3.50 0.72 5.05
N ALA A 31 3.17 1.93 5.51
CA ALA A 31 1.80 2.38 5.70
C ALA A 31 1.00 2.47 4.37
N VAL A 32 1.66 2.64 3.21
CA VAL A 32 1.00 2.64 1.90
C VAL A 32 0.49 1.25 1.56
N ARG A 33 1.33 0.22 1.74
CA ARG A 33 0.94 -1.19 1.59
C ARG A 33 -0.18 -1.59 2.55
N GLU A 34 -0.10 -1.20 3.83
CA GLU A 34 -1.17 -1.46 4.79
C GLU A 34 -2.47 -0.74 4.42
N ALA A 35 -2.41 0.50 3.91
CA ALA A 35 -3.59 1.21 3.44
C ALA A 35 -4.24 0.53 2.22
N ALA A 36 -3.44 0.01 1.28
CA ALA A 36 -3.93 -0.76 0.15
C ALA A 36 -4.61 -2.07 0.62
N LEU A 37 -3.99 -2.79 1.55
CA LEU A 37 -4.60 -3.97 2.20
C LEU A 37 -5.91 -3.62 2.93
N ALA A 38 -5.96 -2.48 3.62
CA ALA A 38 -7.16 -2.02 4.33
C ALA A 38 -8.33 -1.73 3.38
N ALA A 39 -8.06 -1.18 2.19
CA ALA A 39 -9.07 -0.96 1.16
C ALA A 39 -9.76 -2.27 0.71
N GLU A 40 -9.05 -3.41 0.80
CA GLU A 40 -9.58 -4.74 0.51
C GLU A 40 -10.06 -5.52 1.76
N LYS A 41 -10.11 -4.87 2.93
CA LYS A 41 -10.42 -5.51 4.22
C LYS A 41 -9.45 -6.66 4.58
N ARG A 42 -8.19 -6.54 4.16
CA ARG A 42 -7.09 -7.49 4.36
C ARG A 42 -5.93 -6.90 5.16
N ALA A 43 -6.11 -5.76 5.83
CA ALA A 43 -5.05 -5.15 6.65
C ALA A 43 -4.57 -6.11 7.74
N ILE A 44 -3.26 -6.07 8.02
CA ILE A 44 -2.59 -6.97 8.95
C ILE A 44 -2.34 -6.26 10.27
N HIS A 45 -1.95 -4.99 10.21
CA HIS A 45 -1.51 -4.23 11.38
C HIS A 45 -2.59 -3.31 11.97
N ILE A 46 -3.77 -3.23 11.35
CA ILE A 46 -4.95 -2.50 11.86
C ILE A 46 -6.24 -3.32 11.68
N PRO A 47 -7.28 -3.12 12.51
CA PRO A 47 -8.58 -3.77 12.30
C PRO A 47 -9.22 -3.35 10.98
N ASN A 48 -9.76 -4.32 10.25
CA ASN A 48 -10.57 -4.07 9.06
C ASN A 48 -11.98 -3.61 9.47
N LYS A 49 -12.43 -2.47 8.94
CA LYS A 49 -13.78 -1.91 9.18
C LYS A 49 -14.73 -2.21 8.01
#